data_AF-A0A846ME56-F1
#
_entry.id   AF-A0A846ME56-F1
#
_cell.length_a   1.000
_cell.length_b   1.000
_cell.length_c   1.000
_cell.angle_alpha   90.00
_cell.angle_beta   90.00
_cell.angle_gamma   90.00
#
_symmetry.space_group_name_H-M   'P 1'
#
loop_
_entity.id
_entity.type
_entity.pdbx_description
1 polymer ?
#
loop_
_entity_poly.entity_id
_entity_poly.type
_entity_poly.pdbx_seq_one_letter_code
_entity_poly.pdbx_strand_id
1 'polypeptide(L)'
;MDEKEFLKMVDEFFNLSEKEHREVLKLYRKHRDNIKQLVAELFMRYGNDGKVNVSDIPKIERQMQEEVRNIAVSEVAIVTSILATVFAYAYYRTAYEIEKNIGVAISFSLLRKEVIDEIVNFNWSGIPFSERIWDNTNALVKALRTELYLGIQQGESIDKIAKRIDQQFNSKAYQSQRLIRTETARIISSAQEKIYRDSGVVQKVQWVATLEGNTCEQCAHLDGKQFNLDDETKPTPPKHPNCRCCFIGVVDDYTPSKRKDNETKQVIEYQSYDEWAKSKGIQSP
;
A
#
# COMPACT_ATOMS: atom_id res chain seq x y z
N MET A 1 -3.67 12.51 -24.11
CA MET A 1 -4.24 12.26 -22.77
C MET A 1 -4.13 13.50 -21.89
N ASP A 2 -5.20 13.90 -21.20
CA ASP A 2 -5.15 14.98 -20.19
C ASP A 2 -4.54 14.47 -18.88
N GLU A 3 -3.33 14.95 -18.55
CA GLU A 3 -2.59 14.54 -17.35
C GLU A 3 -3.33 14.88 -16.05
N LYS A 4 -4.06 16.00 -15.99
CA LYS A 4 -4.77 16.42 -14.78
C LYS A 4 -5.86 15.43 -14.42
N GLU A 5 -6.71 15.08 -15.40
CA GLU A 5 -7.82 14.14 -15.16
C GLU A 5 -7.29 12.74 -14.87
N PHE A 6 -6.19 12.34 -15.51
CA PHE A 6 -5.52 11.08 -15.23
C PHE A 6 -4.96 11.00 -13.80
N LEU A 7 -4.24 12.02 -13.35
CA LEU A 7 -3.70 12.07 -11.98
C LEU A 7 -4.81 12.11 -10.92
N LYS A 8 -5.91 12.81 -11.19
CA LYS A 8 -7.08 12.81 -10.32
C LYS A 8 -7.69 11.41 -10.20
N MET A 9 -7.81 10.68 -11.32
CA MET A 9 -8.28 9.30 -11.31
C MET A 9 -7.34 8.38 -10.51
N VAL A 10 -6.02 8.52 -10.64
CA VAL A 10 -5.04 7.76 -9.84
C VAL A 10 -5.20 8.05 -8.35
N ASP A 11 -5.38 9.30 -7.96
CA ASP A 11 -5.66 9.68 -6.56
C ASP A 11 -6.95 9.04 -6.03
N GLU A 12 -8.00 8.96 -6.85
CA GLU A 12 -9.27 8.32 -6.47
C GLU A 12 -9.07 6.83 -6.13
N PHE A 13 -8.20 6.14 -6.86
CA PHE A 13 -7.86 4.73 -6.57
C PHE A 13 -7.08 4.56 -5.27
N PHE A 14 -6.10 5.44 -5.00
CA PHE A 14 -5.41 5.45 -3.70
C PHE A 14 -6.39 5.73 -2.56
N ASN A 15 -7.28 6.72 -2.72
CA ASN A 15 -8.27 7.06 -1.72
C ASN A 15 -9.26 5.91 -1.45
N LEU A 16 -9.68 5.19 -2.49
CA LEU A 16 -10.52 3.98 -2.36
C LEU A 16 -9.79 2.93 -1.53
N SER A 17 -8.57 2.59 -1.93
CA SER A 17 -7.74 1.59 -1.26
C SER A 17 -7.50 1.94 0.22
N GLU A 18 -7.11 3.18 0.50
CA GLU A 18 -6.86 3.63 1.87
C GLU A 18 -8.14 3.67 2.71
N LYS A 19 -9.28 4.04 2.12
CA LYS A 19 -10.57 4.05 2.81
C LYS A 19 -10.97 2.64 3.24
N GLU A 20 -10.88 1.67 2.34
CA GLU A 20 -11.24 0.27 2.63
C GLU A 20 -10.24 -0.41 3.57
N HIS A 21 -8.94 -0.09 3.45
CA HIS A 21 -7.90 -0.61 4.35
C HIS A 21 -8.08 -0.17 5.82
N ARG A 22 -8.87 0.89 6.09
CA ARG A 22 -9.21 1.27 7.47
C ARG A 22 -9.88 0.14 8.25
N GLU A 23 -10.54 -0.81 7.58
CA GLU A 23 -11.08 -2.01 8.24
C GLU A 23 -9.96 -2.90 8.81
N VAL A 24 -8.85 -3.07 8.09
CA VAL A 24 -7.66 -3.76 8.60
C VAL A 24 -7.13 -3.02 9.83
N LEU A 25 -7.00 -1.70 9.78
CA LEU A 25 -6.52 -0.92 10.94
C LEU A 25 -7.44 -1.03 12.15
N LYS A 26 -8.76 -1.21 11.95
CA LYS A 26 -9.70 -1.52 13.03
C LYS A 26 -9.46 -2.90 13.61
N LEU A 27 -9.14 -3.91 12.79
CA LEU A 27 -8.78 -5.24 13.27
C LEU A 27 -7.52 -5.19 14.15
N TYR A 28 -6.46 -4.50 13.71
CA TYR A 28 -5.25 -4.33 14.55
C TYR A 28 -5.59 -3.72 15.92
N ARG A 29 -6.42 -2.67 15.98
CA ARG A 29 -6.86 -2.07 17.26
C ARG A 29 -7.68 -3.04 18.11
N LYS A 30 -8.65 -3.73 17.52
CA LYS A 30 -9.50 -4.70 18.22
C LYS A 30 -8.67 -5.82 18.85
N HIS A 31 -7.82 -6.46 18.05
CA HIS A 31 -7.02 -7.60 18.52
C HIS A 31 -5.91 -7.17 19.50
N ARG A 32 -5.39 -5.94 19.39
CA ARG A 32 -4.52 -5.34 20.41
C ARG A 32 -5.22 -5.24 21.76
N ASP A 33 -6.46 -4.72 21.77
CA ASP A 33 -7.22 -4.51 22.99
C ASP A 33 -7.59 -5.86 23.64
N ASN A 34 -7.96 -6.86 22.83
CA ASN A 34 -8.15 -8.25 23.28
C ASN A 34 -6.88 -8.81 23.92
N ILE A 35 -5.72 -8.64 23.29
CA ILE A 35 -4.44 -9.14 23.84
C ILE A 35 -4.08 -8.43 25.15
N LYS A 36 -4.30 -7.11 25.24
CA LYS A 36 -4.11 -6.37 26.49
C LYS A 36 -5.02 -6.89 27.60
N GLN A 37 -6.27 -7.23 27.28
CA GLN A 37 -7.18 -7.86 28.23
C GLN A 37 -6.68 -9.24 28.67
N LEU A 38 -6.19 -10.08 27.75
CA LEU A 38 -5.60 -11.38 28.10
C LEU A 38 -4.42 -11.23 29.08
N VAL A 39 -3.55 -10.24 28.84
CA VAL A 39 -2.45 -9.91 29.76
C VAL A 39 -2.98 -9.39 31.09
N ALA A 40 -4.03 -8.57 31.10
CA ALA A 40 -4.65 -8.09 32.34
C ALA A 40 -5.23 -9.22 33.18
N GLU A 41 -5.99 -10.13 32.56
CA GLU A 41 -6.56 -11.31 33.20
C GLU A 41 -5.49 -12.27 33.72
N LEU A 42 -4.36 -12.36 33.01
CA LEU A 42 -3.18 -13.07 33.47
C LEU A 42 -2.69 -12.44 34.78
N PHE A 43 -2.45 -11.12 34.81
CA PHE A 43 -1.95 -10.40 35.99
C PHE A 43 -2.92 -10.37 37.17
N MET A 44 -4.23 -10.23 36.94
CA MET A 44 -5.25 -10.22 38.00
C MET A 44 -5.33 -11.57 38.73
N ARG A 45 -5.17 -12.70 38.02
CA ARG A 45 -5.10 -14.02 38.64
C ARG A 45 -3.90 -14.18 39.60
N TYR A 46 -2.89 -13.31 39.50
CA TYR A 46 -1.70 -13.30 40.36
C TYR A 46 -1.81 -12.38 41.57
N GLY A 47 -2.97 -11.75 41.80
CA GLY A 47 -3.20 -10.82 42.90
C GLY A 47 -3.13 -11.42 44.32
N ASN A 48 -3.05 -12.75 44.47
CA ASN A 48 -2.97 -13.39 45.80
C ASN A 48 -1.53 -13.60 46.32
N ASP A 49 -0.56 -13.95 45.46
CA ASP A 49 0.81 -14.35 45.91
C ASP A 49 1.95 -13.55 45.23
N GLY A 50 1.62 -12.60 44.34
CA GLY A 50 2.58 -11.67 43.72
C GLY A 50 3.52 -12.26 42.66
N LYS A 51 3.33 -13.53 42.25
CA LYS A 51 4.15 -14.18 41.21
C LYS A 51 3.29 -14.79 40.11
N VAL A 52 3.66 -14.49 38.87
CA VAL A 52 3.08 -15.07 37.66
C VAL A 52 3.33 -16.58 37.65
N ASN A 53 2.27 -17.39 37.57
CA ASN A 53 2.39 -18.83 37.40
C ASN A 53 2.81 -19.16 35.97
N VAL A 54 4.01 -19.75 35.83
CA VAL A 54 4.59 -20.14 34.54
C VAL A 54 3.66 -21.10 33.77
N SER A 55 2.80 -21.87 34.46
CA SER A 55 1.86 -22.79 33.79
C SER A 55 0.76 -22.10 32.98
N ASP A 56 0.45 -20.82 33.26
CA ASP A 56 -0.57 -20.06 32.55
C ASP A 56 -0.05 -19.41 31.25
N ILE A 57 1.27 -19.22 31.13
CA ILE A 57 1.92 -18.55 29.99
C ILE A 57 1.58 -19.25 28.66
N PRO A 58 1.71 -20.59 28.51
CA PRO A 58 1.43 -21.26 27.23
C PRO A 58 -0.02 -21.07 26.75
N LYS A 59 -0.98 -20.95 27.69
CA LYS A 59 -2.39 -20.70 27.34
C LYS A 59 -2.55 -19.30 26.75
N ILE A 60 -1.96 -18.29 27.40
CA ILE A 60 -1.99 -16.91 26.92
C ILE A 60 -1.28 -16.77 25.57
N GLU A 61 -0.13 -17.41 25.40
CA GLU A 61 0.60 -17.38 24.12
C GLU A 61 -0.20 -17.98 22.96
N ARG A 62 -0.99 -19.03 23.23
CA ARG A 62 -1.89 -19.63 22.24
C ARG A 62 -3.04 -18.68 21.89
N GLN A 63 -3.65 -18.04 22.88
CA GLN A 63 -4.72 -17.06 22.66
C GLN A 63 -4.19 -15.84 21.88
N MET A 64 -3.02 -15.32 22.25
CA MET A 64 -2.35 -14.25 21.49
C MET A 64 -2.08 -14.65 20.04
N GLN A 65 -1.59 -15.88 19.82
CA GLN A 65 -1.33 -16.38 18.47
C GLN A 65 -2.63 -16.45 17.64
N GLU A 66 -3.73 -16.88 18.25
CA GLU A 66 -5.03 -16.94 17.58
C GLU A 66 -5.57 -15.55 17.24
N GLU A 67 -5.50 -14.58 18.16
CA GLU A 67 -5.87 -13.19 17.90
C GLU A 67 -5.09 -12.61 16.71
N VAL A 68 -3.78 -12.83 16.65
CA VAL A 68 -2.93 -12.32 15.56
C VAL A 68 -3.15 -13.09 14.25
N ARG A 69 -3.43 -14.40 14.29
CA ARG A 69 -3.78 -15.20 13.11
C ARG A 69 -5.06 -14.69 12.45
N ASN A 70 -6.06 -14.30 13.25
CA ASN A 70 -7.31 -13.75 12.75
C ASN A 70 -7.12 -12.41 12.02
N ILE A 71 -6.14 -11.59 12.43
CA ILE A 71 -5.71 -10.41 11.67
C ILE A 71 -5.19 -10.84 10.29
N ALA A 72 -4.25 -11.79 10.24
CA ALA A 72 -3.60 -12.19 8.98
C ALA A 72 -4.61 -12.71 7.95
N VAL A 73 -5.50 -13.62 8.36
CA VAL A 73 -6.54 -14.19 7.49
C VAL A 73 -7.44 -13.10 6.93
N SER A 74 -7.92 -12.20 7.79
CA SER A 74 -8.82 -11.13 7.39
C SER A 74 -8.13 -10.09 6.52
N GLU A 75 -6.90 -9.71 6.86
CA GLU A 75 -6.09 -8.75 6.11
C GLU A 75 -5.80 -9.25 4.69
N VAL A 76 -5.42 -10.53 4.52
CA VAL A 76 -5.24 -11.12 3.19
C VAL A 76 -6.52 -11.03 2.36
N ALA A 77 -7.67 -11.40 2.94
CA ALA A 77 -8.95 -11.34 2.24
C ALA A 77 -9.34 -9.90 1.83
N ILE A 78 -9.22 -8.96 2.77
CA ILE A 78 -9.56 -7.54 2.53
C ILE A 78 -8.61 -6.94 1.48
N VAL A 79 -7.30 -7.12 1.62
CA VAL A 79 -6.30 -6.59 0.67
C VAL A 79 -6.52 -7.19 -0.72
N THR A 80 -6.78 -8.49 -0.84
CA THR A 80 -7.10 -9.14 -2.13
C THR A 80 -8.30 -8.47 -2.80
N SER A 81 -9.38 -8.23 -2.04
CA SER A 81 -10.60 -7.57 -2.55
C SER A 81 -10.33 -6.13 -3.00
N ILE A 82 -9.57 -5.37 -2.21
CA ILE A 82 -9.17 -3.99 -2.55
C ILE A 82 -8.39 -3.99 -3.86
N LEU A 83 -7.35 -4.82 -3.97
CA LEU A 83 -6.47 -4.87 -5.14
C LEU A 83 -7.23 -5.32 -6.40
N ALA A 84 -8.12 -6.31 -6.30
CA ALA A 84 -8.97 -6.72 -7.42
C ALA A 84 -9.89 -5.59 -7.90
N THR A 85 -10.49 -4.85 -6.97
CA THR A 85 -11.38 -3.71 -7.28
C THR A 85 -10.62 -2.57 -7.92
N VAL A 86 -9.47 -2.19 -7.35
CA VAL A 86 -8.59 -1.16 -7.90
C VAL A 86 -8.11 -1.55 -9.29
N PHE A 87 -7.72 -2.81 -9.51
CA PHE A 87 -7.29 -3.29 -10.82
C PHE A 87 -8.38 -3.10 -11.88
N ALA A 88 -9.60 -3.57 -11.60
CA ALA A 88 -10.72 -3.44 -12.53
C ALA A 88 -11.05 -1.97 -12.83
N TYR A 89 -11.08 -1.12 -11.80
CA TYR A 89 -11.38 0.30 -11.97
C TYR A 89 -10.29 1.01 -12.76
N ALA A 90 -9.02 0.76 -12.43
CA ALA A 90 -7.89 1.35 -13.15
C ALA A 90 -7.88 0.93 -14.62
N TYR A 91 -8.16 -0.33 -14.93
CA TYR A 91 -8.24 -0.83 -16.31
C TYR A 91 -9.34 -0.13 -17.11
N TYR A 92 -10.60 -0.18 -16.64
CA TYR A 92 -11.74 0.35 -17.39
C TYR A 92 -11.78 1.89 -17.43
N ARG A 93 -11.39 2.57 -16.35
CA ARG A 93 -11.36 4.04 -16.34
C ARG A 93 -10.23 4.58 -17.20
N THR A 94 -9.08 3.90 -17.24
CA THR A 94 -8.01 4.26 -18.16
C THR A 94 -8.42 4.02 -19.62
N ALA A 95 -9.14 2.92 -19.92
CA ALA A 95 -9.72 2.70 -21.25
C ALA A 95 -10.62 3.88 -21.68
N TYR A 96 -11.53 4.28 -20.80
CA TYR A 96 -12.42 5.42 -21.03
C TYR A 96 -11.66 6.73 -21.29
N GLU A 97 -10.61 7.01 -20.51
CA GLU A 97 -9.79 8.21 -20.74
C GLU A 97 -9.05 8.14 -22.08
N ILE A 98 -8.57 6.96 -22.52
CA ILE A 98 -7.97 6.80 -23.85
C ILE A 98 -9.00 7.16 -24.93
N GLU A 99 -10.19 6.53 -24.92
CA GLU A 99 -11.26 6.77 -25.91
C GLU A 99 -11.65 8.24 -25.99
N LYS A 100 -11.86 8.86 -24.83
CA LYS A 100 -12.23 10.28 -24.73
C LYS A 100 -11.17 11.19 -25.35
N ASN A 101 -9.89 10.84 -25.23
CA ASN A 101 -8.79 11.65 -25.74
C ASN A 101 -8.58 11.46 -27.24
N ILE A 102 -8.61 10.23 -27.75
CA ILE A 102 -8.39 9.96 -29.18
C ILE A 102 -9.66 10.16 -30.03
N GLY A 103 -10.83 10.27 -29.40
CA GLY A 103 -12.11 10.47 -30.08
C GLY A 103 -12.63 9.24 -30.84
N VAL A 104 -12.06 8.06 -30.60
CA VAL A 104 -12.39 6.78 -31.25
C VAL A 104 -12.55 5.70 -30.20
N ALA A 105 -13.54 4.83 -30.38
CA ALA A 105 -13.72 3.66 -29.52
C ALA A 105 -12.55 2.69 -29.68
N ILE A 106 -11.97 2.23 -28.58
CA ILE A 106 -10.92 1.21 -28.59
C ILE A 106 -11.55 -0.16 -28.39
N SER A 107 -11.04 -1.17 -29.10
CA SER A 107 -11.46 -2.55 -28.89
C SER A 107 -10.52 -3.21 -27.88
N PHE A 108 -11.03 -3.59 -26.71
CA PHE A 108 -10.26 -4.30 -25.69
C PHE A 108 -11.07 -5.44 -25.09
N SER A 109 -10.38 -6.43 -24.52
CA SER A 109 -11.02 -7.59 -23.91
C SER A 109 -11.60 -7.25 -22.54
N LEU A 110 -12.78 -7.80 -22.22
CA LEU A 110 -13.32 -7.77 -20.86
C LEU A 110 -12.40 -8.53 -19.92
N LEU A 111 -12.25 -8.00 -18.70
CA LEU A 111 -11.46 -8.65 -17.66
C LEU A 111 -12.16 -9.94 -17.20
N ARG A 112 -11.47 -11.06 -17.38
CA ARG A 112 -11.84 -12.33 -16.76
C ARG A 112 -11.29 -12.40 -15.35
N LYS A 113 -12.00 -13.09 -14.46
CA LYS A 113 -11.61 -13.22 -13.05
C LYS A 113 -10.21 -13.81 -12.89
N GLU A 114 -9.86 -14.79 -13.72
CA GLU A 114 -8.57 -15.48 -13.67
C GLU A 114 -7.40 -14.52 -13.92
N VAL A 115 -7.60 -13.52 -14.79
CA VAL A 115 -6.58 -12.48 -15.08
C VAL A 115 -6.40 -11.55 -13.90
N ILE A 116 -7.51 -11.16 -13.25
CA ILE A 116 -7.47 -10.33 -12.04
C ILE A 116 -6.73 -11.09 -10.92
N ASP A 117 -7.12 -12.35 -10.70
CA ASP A 117 -6.51 -13.19 -9.67
C ASP A 117 -5.01 -13.42 -9.91
N GLU A 118 -4.60 -13.64 -11.17
CA GLU A 118 -3.19 -13.77 -11.56
C GLU A 118 -2.40 -12.50 -11.22
N ILE A 119 -2.88 -11.32 -11.66
CA ILE A 119 -2.17 -10.05 -11.47
C ILE A 119 -2.13 -9.64 -9.99
N VAL A 120 -3.22 -9.86 -9.26
CA VAL A 120 -3.28 -9.54 -7.83
C VAL A 120 -2.28 -10.37 -7.05
N ASN A 121 -2.21 -11.68 -7.31
CA ASN A 121 -1.35 -12.61 -6.57
C ASN A 121 0.07 -12.75 -7.13
N PHE A 122 0.39 -12.05 -8.22
CA PHE A 122 1.69 -12.12 -8.87
C PHE A 122 2.86 -11.75 -7.94
N ASN A 123 3.89 -12.60 -7.94
CA ASN A 123 5.11 -12.36 -7.19
C ASN A 123 6.06 -11.41 -7.96
N TRP A 124 5.90 -10.12 -7.72
CA TRP A 124 6.68 -9.08 -8.41
C TRP A 124 7.97 -8.66 -7.68
N SER A 125 8.11 -8.98 -6.38
CA SER A 125 9.19 -8.46 -5.52
C SER A 125 9.92 -9.55 -4.71
N GLY A 126 9.85 -10.81 -5.18
CA GLY A 126 10.45 -11.98 -4.55
C GLY A 126 9.53 -12.72 -3.58
N ILE A 127 8.58 -12.02 -2.95
CA ILE A 127 7.51 -12.61 -2.13
C ILE A 127 6.15 -11.95 -2.41
N PRO A 128 5.04 -12.71 -2.50
CA PRO A 128 3.69 -12.16 -2.64
C PRO A 128 3.27 -11.29 -1.44
N PHE A 129 2.33 -10.37 -1.65
CA PHE A 129 1.81 -9.50 -0.59
C PHE A 129 1.17 -10.31 0.56
N SER A 130 0.53 -11.44 0.23
CA SER A 130 -0.13 -12.31 1.21
C SER A 130 0.88 -12.93 2.16
N GLU A 131 2.03 -13.35 1.66
CA GLU A 131 3.14 -13.85 2.48
C GLU A 131 3.74 -12.74 3.36
N ARG A 132 3.88 -11.51 2.83
CA ARG A 132 4.30 -10.34 3.63
C ARG A 132 3.37 -10.06 4.81
N ILE A 133 2.06 -10.26 4.65
CA ILE A 133 1.08 -10.12 5.74
C ILE A 133 1.30 -11.20 6.81
N TRP A 134 1.52 -12.45 6.40
CA TRP A 134 1.84 -13.54 7.31
C TRP A 134 3.16 -13.29 8.06
N ASP A 135 4.20 -12.84 7.37
CA ASP A 135 5.48 -12.50 8.01
C ASP A 135 5.33 -11.35 9.01
N ASN A 136 4.57 -10.32 8.65
CA ASN A 136 4.29 -9.18 9.51
C ASN A 136 3.63 -9.63 10.83
N THR A 137 2.60 -10.47 10.73
CA THR A 137 1.83 -10.98 11.86
C THR A 137 2.59 -12.03 12.67
N ASN A 138 3.37 -12.91 12.03
CA ASN A 138 4.29 -13.83 12.72
C ASN A 138 5.34 -13.08 13.54
N ALA A 139 5.90 -12.01 12.99
CA ALA A 139 6.83 -11.15 13.72
C ALA A 139 6.15 -10.44 14.91
N LEU A 140 4.87 -10.04 14.77
CA LEU A 140 4.08 -9.50 15.87
C LEU A 140 3.94 -10.51 17.01
N VAL A 141 3.57 -11.76 16.72
CA VAL A 141 3.45 -12.81 17.75
C VAL A 141 4.77 -12.99 18.50
N LYS A 142 5.90 -13.08 17.79
CA LYS A 142 7.23 -13.21 18.40
C LYS A 142 7.57 -12.03 19.31
N ALA A 143 7.26 -10.81 18.86
CA ALA A 143 7.49 -9.60 19.65
C ALA A 143 6.62 -9.61 20.92
N LEU A 144 5.32 -9.87 20.81
CA LEU A 144 4.40 -9.90 21.95
C LEU A 144 4.81 -10.92 23.03
N ARG A 145 5.23 -12.13 22.61
CA ARG A 145 5.76 -13.15 23.53
C ARG A 145 7.00 -12.65 24.27
N THR A 146 7.91 -12.00 23.56
CA THR A 146 9.13 -11.41 24.14
C THR A 146 8.77 -10.33 25.16
N GLU A 147 7.87 -9.41 24.82
CA GLU A 147 7.45 -8.33 25.72
C GLU A 147 6.77 -8.85 26.98
N LEU A 148 5.94 -9.90 26.85
CA LEU A 148 5.29 -10.56 27.97
C LEU A 148 6.31 -11.24 28.89
N TYR A 149 7.22 -12.04 28.33
CA TYR A 149 8.23 -12.78 29.09
C TYR A 149 9.17 -11.83 29.85
N LEU A 150 9.69 -10.80 29.17
CA LEU A 150 10.55 -9.81 29.80
C LEU A 150 9.83 -9.05 30.91
N GLY A 151 8.58 -8.64 30.68
CA GLY A 151 7.80 -7.94 31.70
C GLY A 151 7.54 -8.79 32.95
N ILE A 152 7.23 -10.07 32.77
CA ILE A 152 7.08 -11.03 33.87
C ILE A 152 8.40 -11.18 34.63
N GLN A 153 9.50 -11.45 33.91
CA GLN A 153 10.81 -11.72 34.51
C GLN A 153 11.34 -10.52 35.30
N GLN A 154 11.07 -9.31 34.83
CA GLN A 154 11.53 -8.06 35.45
C GLN A 154 10.56 -7.53 36.53
N GLY A 155 9.43 -8.20 36.77
CA GLY A 155 8.42 -7.75 37.72
C GLY A 155 7.80 -6.40 37.34
N GLU A 156 7.63 -6.14 36.05
CA GLU A 156 7.08 -4.88 35.58
C GLU A 156 5.57 -4.78 35.81
N SER A 157 5.08 -3.54 35.93
CA SER A 157 3.65 -3.29 36.00
C SER A 157 2.96 -3.62 34.68
N ILE A 158 1.70 -4.03 34.79
CA ILE A 158 0.81 -4.29 33.64
C ILE A 158 0.79 -3.12 32.66
N ASP A 159 0.77 -1.88 33.14
CA ASP A 159 0.74 -0.68 32.30
C ASP A 159 1.96 -0.56 31.40
N LYS A 160 3.15 -0.93 31.91
CA LYS A 160 4.39 -0.93 31.12
C LYS A 160 4.33 -1.94 29.98
N ILE A 161 3.87 -3.16 30.27
CA ILE A 161 3.74 -4.23 29.27
C ILE A 161 2.67 -3.85 28.23
N ALA A 162 1.53 -3.34 28.68
CA ALA A 162 0.45 -2.86 27.83
C ALA A 162 0.92 -1.77 26.84
N LYS A 163 1.74 -0.83 27.31
CA LYS A 163 2.31 0.22 26.46
C LYS A 163 3.24 -0.36 25.37
N ARG A 164 4.05 -1.37 25.68
CA ARG A 164 4.90 -2.03 24.68
C ARG A 164 4.07 -2.84 23.69
N ILE A 165 2.99 -3.49 24.13
CA ILE A 165 2.01 -4.12 23.23
C ILE A 165 1.44 -3.09 22.25
N ASP A 166 1.01 -1.92 22.73
CA ASP A 166 0.52 -0.83 21.88
C ASP A 166 1.56 -0.42 20.82
N GLN A 167 2.84 -0.31 21.20
CA GLN A 167 3.92 0.03 20.28
C GLN A 167 4.14 -1.04 19.20
N GLN A 168 4.14 -2.33 19.57
CA GLN A 168 4.29 -3.42 18.61
C GLN A 168 3.13 -3.42 17.59
N PHE A 169 1.89 -3.26 18.06
CA PHE A 169 0.72 -3.18 17.17
C PHE A 169 0.76 -1.96 16.25
N ASN A 170 1.13 -0.78 16.76
CA ASN A 170 1.23 0.44 15.95
C ASN A 170 2.29 0.30 14.85
N SER A 171 3.45 -0.29 15.18
CA SER A 171 4.51 -0.58 14.20
C SER A 171 4.00 -1.50 13.08
N LYS A 172 3.27 -2.56 13.45
CA LYS A 172 2.77 -3.57 12.49
C LYS A 172 1.60 -3.06 11.65
N ALA A 173 0.73 -2.23 12.22
CA ALA A 173 -0.32 -1.53 11.48
C ALA A 173 0.28 -0.54 10.46
N TYR A 174 1.37 0.16 10.81
CA TYR A 174 2.08 1.02 9.85
C TYR A 174 2.73 0.21 8.72
N GLN A 175 3.32 -0.95 9.03
CA GLN A 175 3.88 -1.86 8.02
C GLN A 175 2.79 -2.37 7.05
N SER A 176 1.60 -2.69 7.57
CA SER A 176 0.42 -3.04 6.76
C SER A 176 -0.03 -1.87 5.86
N GLN A 177 -0.11 -0.64 6.39
CA GLN A 177 -0.48 0.53 5.61
C GLN A 177 0.52 0.85 4.48
N ARG A 178 1.82 0.67 4.75
CA ARG A 178 2.86 0.83 3.72
C ARG A 178 2.76 -0.25 2.64
N LEU A 179 2.45 -1.48 3.02
CA LEU A 179 2.25 -2.58 2.08
C LEU A 179 1.10 -2.29 1.12
N ILE A 180 -0.08 -1.95 1.63
CA ILE A 180 -1.25 -1.68 0.76
C ILE A 180 -0.99 -0.51 -0.20
N ARG A 181 -0.33 0.57 0.24
CA ARG A 181 0.02 1.69 -0.65
C ARG A 181 0.91 1.25 -1.80
N THR A 182 1.90 0.42 -1.50
CA THR A 182 2.85 -0.09 -2.49
C THR A 182 2.16 -1.03 -3.48
N GLU A 183 1.33 -1.95 -2.98
CA GLU A 183 0.57 -2.87 -3.84
C GLU A 183 -0.48 -2.13 -4.68
N THR A 184 -1.13 -1.09 -4.15
CA THR A 184 -2.07 -0.25 -4.91
C THR A 184 -1.37 0.46 -6.06
N ALA A 185 -0.19 1.05 -5.83
CA ALA A 185 0.59 1.67 -6.90
C ALA A 185 0.96 0.67 -8.01
N ARG A 186 1.36 -0.55 -7.62
CA ARG A 186 1.67 -1.65 -8.54
C ARG A 186 0.46 -2.05 -9.36
N ILE A 187 -0.68 -2.25 -8.70
CA ILE A 187 -1.90 -2.70 -9.36
C ILE A 187 -2.42 -1.65 -10.34
N ILE A 188 -2.40 -0.37 -9.97
CA ILE A 188 -2.76 0.73 -10.88
C ILE A 188 -1.86 0.69 -12.12
N SER A 189 -0.54 0.59 -11.92
CA SER A 189 0.43 0.58 -13.03
C SER A 189 0.27 -0.67 -13.90
N SER A 190 0.03 -1.84 -13.30
CA SER A 190 -0.22 -3.10 -14.02
C SER A 190 -1.51 -3.04 -14.86
N ALA A 191 -2.58 -2.46 -14.29
CA ALA A 191 -3.85 -2.28 -14.99
C ALA A 191 -3.71 -1.32 -16.18
N GLN A 192 -2.99 -0.21 -15.97
CA GLN A 192 -2.72 0.82 -16.99
C GLN A 192 -1.86 0.26 -18.12
N GLU A 193 -0.74 -0.38 -17.82
CA GLU A 193 0.09 -1.03 -18.84
C GLU A 193 -0.69 -2.07 -19.63
N LYS A 194 -1.54 -2.86 -18.96
CA LYS A 194 -2.37 -3.86 -19.63
C LYS A 194 -3.33 -3.20 -20.63
N ILE A 195 -4.11 -2.20 -20.22
CA ILE A 195 -5.04 -1.55 -21.15
C ILE A 195 -4.32 -0.77 -22.25
N TYR A 196 -3.14 -0.21 -21.97
CA TYR A 196 -2.31 0.42 -23.01
C TYR A 196 -1.98 -0.59 -24.11
N ARG A 197 -1.54 -1.80 -23.75
CA ARG A 197 -1.26 -2.88 -24.72
C ARG A 197 -2.54 -3.36 -25.41
N ASP A 198 -3.58 -3.63 -24.64
CA ASP A 198 -4.85 -4.15 -25.17
C ASP A 198 -5.53 -3.15 -26.11
N SER A 199 -5.33 -1.83 -25.90
CA SER A 199 -5.89 -0.78 -26.76
C SER A 199 -5.25 -0.70 -28.14
N GLY A 200 -3.99 -1.14 -28.29
CA GLY A 200 -3.20 -1.02 -29.52
C GLY A 200 -2.79 0.41 -29.93
N VAL A 201 -3.29 1.45 -29.27
CA VAL A 201 -3.05 2.86 -29.66
C VAL A 201 -1.91 3.51 -28.87
N VAL A 202 -1.56 2.98 -27.71
CA VAL A 202 -0.49 3.52 -26.86
C VAL A 202 0.82 2.79 -27.17
N GLN A 203 1.80 3.50 -27.74
CA GLN A 203 3.12 2.93 -28.08
C GLN A 203 4.21 3.34 -27.08
N LYS A 204 4.00 4.45 -26.38
CA LYS A 204 4.93 4.98 -25.38
C LYS A 204 4.18 5.36 -24.10
N VAL A 205 4.90 5.31 -22.99
CA VAL A 205 4.44 5.78 -21.69
C VAL A 205 5.41 6.82 -21.15
N GLN A 206 4.90 7.84 -20.48
CA GLN A 206 5.71 8.82 -19.78
C GLN A 206 5.67 8.53 -18.28
N TRP A 207 6.84 8.54 -17.63
CA TRP A 207 6.93 8.49 -16.18
C TRP A 207 6.53 9.83 -15.58
N VAL A 208 5.56 9.80 -14.66
CA VAL A 208 5.11 10.99 -13.92
C VAL A 208 5.45 10.79 -12.45
N ALA A 209 6.45 11.52 -11.99
CA ALA A 209 6.78 11.59 -10.57
C ALA A 209 5.65 12.27 -9.80
N THR A 210 5.57 12.06 -8.50
CA THR A 210 4.62 12.81 -7.67
C THR A 210 5.27 14.14 -7.29
N LEU A 211 4.55 15.26 -7.36
CA LEU A 211 5.08 16.55 -6.89
C LEU A 211 4.92 16.65 -5.36
N GLU A 212 5.80 15.98 -4.62
CA GLU A 212 5.87 16.00 -3.15
C GLU A 212 7.31 16.01 -2.65
N GLY A 213 7.55 16.61 -1.47
CA GLY A 213 8.90 16.86 -0.95
C GLY A 213 9.67 15.62 -0.52
N ASN A 214 9.03 14.46 -0.44
CA ASN A 214 9.64 13.16 -0.16
C ASN A 214 9.77 12.27 -1.42
N THR A 215 9.58 12.83 -2.62
CA THR A 215 9.88 12.10 -3.87
C THR A 215 11.37 11.82 -3.92
N CYS A 216 11.73 10.55 -4.07
CA CYS A 216 13.15 10.17 -4.08
C CYS A 216 13.85 10.57 -5.39
N GLU A 217 15.18 10.69 -5.33
CA GLU A 217 16.05 11.03 -6.46
C GLU A 217 15.76 10.20 -7.71
N GLN A 218 15.60 8.88 -7.55
CA GLN A 218 15.35 7.98 -8.66
C GLN A 218 14.03 8.29 -9.37
N CYS A 219 12.98 8.63 -8.62
CA CYS A 219 11.68 8.96 -9.18
C CYS A 219 11.68 10.36 -9.81
N ALA A 220 12.34 11.33 -9.17
CA ALA A 220 12.53 12.68 -9.70
C ALA A 220 13.29 12.66 -11.03
N HIS A 221 14.39 11.90 -11.10
CA HIS A 221 15.22 11.76 -12.31
C HIS A 221 14.49 11.08 -13.49
N LEU A 222 13.42 10.34 -13.22
CA LEU A 222 12.60 9.72 -14.27
C LEU A 222 11.46 10.62 -14.76
N ASP A 223 11.15 11.70 -14.06
CA ASP A 223 10.02 12.58 -14.38
C ASP A 223 10.09 13.11 -15.82
N GLY A 224 8.98 12.98 -16.55
CA GLY A 224 8.86 13.41 -17.94
C GLY A 224 9.57 12.51 -18.97
N LYS A 225 10.32 11.49 -18.55
CA LYS A 225 10.97 10.56 -19.50
C LYS A 225 9.94 9.62 -20.11
N GLN A 226 10.04 9.43 -21.42
CA GLN A 226 9.20 8.53 -22.19
C GLN A 226 9.92 7.23 -22.50
N PHE A 227 9.20 6.12 -22.42
CA PHE A 227 9.68 4.77 -22.68
C PHE A 227 8.75 4.07 -23.67
N ASN A 228 9.29 3.20 -24.51
CA ASN A 228 8.45 2.33 -25.32
C ASN A 228 7.65 1.41 -24.41
N LEU A 229 6.36 1.22 -24.67
CA LEU A 229 5.49 0.39 -23.84
C LEU A 229 6.01 -1.06 -23.74
N ASP A 230 6.51 -1.59 -24.86
CA ASP A 230 7.02 -2.95 -24.96
C ASP A 230 8.49 -3.12 -24.54
N ASP A 231 9.15 -2.05 -24.06
CA ASP A 231 10.49 -2.17 -23.49
C ASP A 231 10.44 -2.85 -22.12
N GLU A 232 11.07 -4.01 -22.01
CA GLU A 232 11.19 -4.77 -20.76
C GLU A 232 12.21 -4.16 -19.78
N THR A 233 13.12 -3.32 -20.28
CA THR A 233 14.14 -2.64 -19.47
C THR A 233 13.65 -1.32 -18.86
N LYS A 234 12.46 -0.86 -19.26
CA LYS A 234 11.87 0.38 -18.75
C LYS A 234 11.62 0.30 -17.23
N PRO A 235 11.75 1.42 -16.50
CA PRO A 235 11.45 1.45 -15.08
C PRO A 235 9.94 1.39 -14.82
N THR A 236 9.44 0.41 -14.06
CA THR A 236 8.00 0.32 -13.75
C THR A 236 7.68 0.84 -12.33
N PRO A 237 6.59 1.62 -12.13
CA PRO A 237 6.12 1.96 -10.79
C PRO A 237 5.43 0.76 -10.11
N PRO A 238 5.55 0.60 -8.77
CA PRO A 238 6.31 1.43 -7.84
C PRO A 238 7.80 1.05 -7.83
N LYS A 239 8.68 2.06 -7.70
CA LYS A 239 10.12 1.85 -7.53
C LYS A 239 10.54 1.54 -6.09
N HIS A 240 9.75 1.98 -5.12
CA HIS A 240 10.07 1.88 -3.70
C HIS A 240 8.78 1.82 -2.86
N PRO A 241 8.88 1.44 -1.57
CA PRO A 241 7.74 1.52 -0.68
C PRO A 241 7.15 2.94 -0.62
N ASN A 242 5.82 3.04 -0.56
CA ASN A 242 5.06 4.30 -0.61
C ASN A 242 5.22 5.12 -1.92
N CYS A 243 5.80 4.57 -3.00
CA CYS A 243 5.85 5.26 -4.27
C CYS A 243 4.44 5.55 -4.80
N ARG A 244 4.20 6.79 -5.24
CA ARG A 244 2.92 7.25 -5.84
C ARG A 244 3.10 7.70 -7.30
N CYS A 245 4.26 7.44 -7.88
CA CYS A 245 4.53 7.71 -9.29
C CYS A 245 3.71 6.74 -10.15
N CYS A 246 3.39 7.18 -11.36
CA CYS A 246 2.58 6.41 -12.29
C CYS A 246 3.10 6.59 -13.73
N PHE A 247 2.53 5.79 -14.62
CA PHE A 247 2.68 5.99 -16.05
C PHE A 247 1.46 6.65 -16.63
N ILE A 248 1.68 7.53 -17.61
CA ILE A 248 0.64 8.05 -18.48
C ILE A 248 0.93 7.64 -19.92
N GLY A 249 -0.10 7.17 -20.63
CA GLY A 249 0.00 6.81 -22.04
C GLY A 249 0.24 8.03 -22.92
N VAL A 250 1.24 7.95 -23.79
CA VAL A 250 1.52 8.98 -24.80
C VAL A 250 0.71 8.63 -26.05
N VAL A 251 -0.37 9.38 -26.26
CA VAL A 251 -1.25 9.31 -27.44
C VAL A 251 -1.32 10.68 -28.09
N ASP A 252 -1.30 10.72 -29.42
CA ASP A 252 -1.30 11.94 -30.24
C ASP A 252 -0.15 12.91 -29.85
N ASP A 253 -0.32 14.22 -30.09
CA ASP A 253 0.57 15.30 -29.63
C ASP A 253 0.44 15.54 -28.11
N TYR A 254 0.51 14.47 -27.31
CA TYR A 254 0.43 14.57 -25.85
C TYR A 254 1.45 15.60 -25.32
N THR A 255 0.90 16.71 -24.83
CA THR A 255 1.65 17.80 -24.22
C THR A 255 1.00 18.10 -22.87
N PRO A 256 1.68 17.81 -21.75
CA PRO A 256 1.10 18.06 -20.44
C PRO A 256 1.02 19.56 -20.16
N SER A 257 -0.12 20.01 -19.65
CA SER A 257 -0.37 21.43 -19.37
C SER A 257 -0.58 21.73 -17.89
N LYS A 258 -1.04 20.74 -17.11
CA LYS A 258 -1.34 20.90 -15.68
C LYS A 258 -0.89 19.69 -14.88
N ARG A 259 -0.46 19.95 -13.64
CA ARG A 259 -0.10 18.93 -12.64
C ARG A 259 -0.70 19.22 -11.29
N LYS A 260 -0.84 18.18 -10.46
CA LYS A 260 -1.22 18.33 -9.06
C LYS A 260 0.03 18.47 -8.19
N ASP A 261 0.10 19.58 -7.46
CA ASP A 261 1.03 19.79 -6.36
C ASP A 261 0.50 19.04 -5.12
N ASN A 262 1.21 18.01 -4.68
CA ASN A 262 0.77 17.21 -3.53
C ASN A 262 1.08 17.86 -2.17
N GLU A 263 1.89 18.91 -2.11
CA GLU A 263 2.08 19.71 -0.90
C GLU A 263 0.87 20.61 -0.65
N THR A 264 0.45 21.35 -1.69
CA THR A 264 -0.66 22.32 -1.58
C THR A 264 -2.03 21.73 -1.90
N LYS A 265 -2.07 20.53 -2.51
CA LYS A 265 -3.26 19.88 -3.08
C LYS A 265 -3.94 20.66 -4.21
N GLN A 266 -3.25 21.63 -4.80
CA GLN A 266 -3.76 22.44 -5.91
C GLN A 266 -3.30 21.89 -7.26
N VAL A 267 -4.09 22.18 -8.30
CA VAL A 267 -3.68 21.96 -9.69
C VAL A 267 -2.96 23.21 -10.16
N ILE A 268 -1.72 23.05 -10.62
CA ILE A 268 -0.83 24.10 -11.11
C ILE A 268 -0.52 23.88 -12.60
N GLU A 269 0.05 24.91 -13.23
CA GLU A 269 0.63 24.75 -14.58
C GLU A 269 1.75 23.71 -14.56
N TYR A 270 1.93 23.01 -15.69
CA TYR A 270 2.91 21.95 -15.80
C TYR A 270 4.31 22.46 -15.49
N GLN A 271 5.00 21.70 -14.65
CA GLN A 271 6.41 21.86 -14.30
C GLN A 271 6.98 20.45 -14.14
N SER A 272 8.24 20.27 -14.54
CA SER A 272 9.00 19.09 -14.13
C SER A 272 9.18 19.07 -12.61
N TYR A 273 9.49 17.91 -12.05
CA TYR A 273 9.75 17.79 -10.62
C TYR A 273 10.85 18.74 -10.15
N ASP A 274 11.95 18.86 -10.90
CA ASP A 274 13.08 19.72 -10.52
C ASP A 274 12.71 21.21 -10.51
N GLU A 275 11.94 21.67 -11.49
CA GLU A 275 11.41 23.04 -11.53
C GLU A 275 10.46 23.31 -10.35
N TRP A 276 9.56 22.36 -10.09
CA TRP A 276 8.63 22.44 -8.97
C TRP A 276 9.38 22.46 -7.62
N ALA A 277 10.32 21.54 -7.39
CA ALA A 277 11.11 21.45 -6.16
C ALA A 277 11.89 22.74 -5.90
N LYS A 278 12.54 23.28 -6.95
CA LYS A 278 13.23 24.57 -6.90
C LYS A 278 12.28 25.71 -6.54
N SER A 279 11.06 25.73 -7.10
CA SER A 279 10.04 26.75 -6.78
C SER A 279 9.58 26.71 -5.31
N LYS A 280 9.70 25.55 -4.66
CA LYS A 280 9.32 25.34 -3.26
C LYS A 280 10.48 25.49 -2.28
N GLY A 281 11.71 25.73 -2.77
CA GLY A 281 12.91 25.71 -1.94
C GLY A 281 13.21 24.33 -1.35
N ILE A 282 12.69 23.28 -1.97
CA ILE A 282 13.02 21.90 -1.62
C ILE A 282 14.32 21.58 -2.36
N GLN A 283 15.33 21.12 -1.63
CA GLN A 283 16.55 20.64 -2.25
C GLN A 283 16.17 19.39 -3.05
N SER A 284 16.22 19.48 -4.39
CA SER A 284 16.03 18.30 -5.23
C SER A 284 17.07 17.26 -4.79
N PRO A 285 16.67 15.99 -4.57
CA PRO A 285 17.56 14.95 -4.10
C PRO A 285 18.84 14.83 -4.93
#